data_AF-A0A8C5BQL6-F1
#
_entry.id   AF-A0A8C5BQL6-F1
#
_cell.length_a   1.000
_cell.length_b   1.000
_cell.length_c   1.000
_cell.angle_alpha   90.00
_cell.angle_beta   90.00
_cell.angle_gamma   90.00
#
_symmetry.space_group_name_H-M   'P 1'
#
loop_
_entity.id
_entity.type
_entity.pdbx_description
1 polymer ?
#
loop_
_entity_poly.entity_id
_entity_poly.type
_entity_poly.pdbx_seq_one_letter_code
_entity_poly.pdbx_strand_id
1 'polypeptide(L)'
;MPLKSAAAHRHYLLCPVCLRTQDSLSCHLRRVCMKDKTPPVILEVVEKAKKDVCDLLKNGRAFSYAVLKQIVSSPNPIEGLIEELKYHHLFVTGAPGETEPSDVESCGSNELFQCRQEKTYTKDKMVKAKDLGILKKHSADHPLLKRFADYLKNDYENAKYQQEVDTVSRYLYFADPTEPSLKFVNDREKLRDFLGQQAKAGYKAQTSGNYIKCLKRFLEFHLTRTGLRQDDRELYKQCTLYLSFLTSSQSVLSKQASKEIVQKRHALLFDKSQPTPRECLAVLDKGEGDLVKIMNQLDDSSSSSLSRTECIFVLYYLEAIVILRHCQRPCVVQSMKVSEWLERKHADDDSIVFVKDHKTAAHFSIVLSKKEEAWFEKYYNKVRPQLLAGERKHDFFFVSSRGKPINNAAGDLIKLQQKCNVPQVSSQVVRRVFQTAANRFSHFGKLQHTCRLFPRLAFFPKTEIHFQDILLTFALHILIHHFNHTFPKVWKINNCVCT
;
A
#
# COMPACT_ATOMS: atom_id res chain seq x y z
N MET A 1 -33.55 36.27 -10.91
CA MET A 1 -32.47 35.38 -10.45
C MET A 1 -33.09 34.16 -9.78
N PRO A 2 -32.88 32.93 -10.27
CA PRO A 2 -33.11 31.73 -9.48
C PRO A 2 -31.80 31.33 -8.79
N LEU A 3 -31.90 31.04 -7.49
CA LEU A 3 -30.82 30.58 -6.62
C LEU A 3 -30.14 29.32 -7.19
N LYS A 4 -28.80 29.32 -7.22
CA LYS A 4 -27.98 28.13 -7.46
C LYS A 4 -28.36 27.07 -6.43
N SER A 5 -28.84 25.91 -6.87
CA SER A 5 -28.96 24.76 -5.97
C SER A 5 -27.55 24.30 -5.58
N ALA A 6 -27.30 24.25 -4.27
CA ALA A 6 -26.10 23.65 -3.71
C ALA A 6 -25.97 22.20 -4.22
N ALA A 7 -24.76 21.77 -4.53
CA ALA A 7 -24.49 20.37 -4.85
C ALA A 7 -24.89 19.51 -3.63
N ALA A 8 -26.09 18.94 -3.68
CA ALA A 8 -26.60 18.08 -2.62
C ALA A 8 -25.62 16.92 -2.44
N HIS A 9 -25.18 16.69 -1.20
CA HIS A 9 -24.46 15.48 -0.79
C HIS A 9 -25.29 14.26 -1.19
N ARG A 10 -25.02 13.68 -2.36
CA ARG A 10 -25.71 12.47 -2.82
C ARG A 10 -24.99 11.28 -2.19
N HIS A 11 -25.58 10.73 -1.15
CA HIS A 11 -25.12 9.45 -0.61
C HIS A 11 -25.32 8.36 -1.66
N TYR A 12 -24.32 7.49 -1.77
CA TYR A 12 -24.43 6.25 -2.51
C TYR A 12 -25.60 5.43 -1.97
N LEU A 13 -26.49 4.97 -2.84
CA LEU A 13 -27.67 4.19 -2.45
C LEU A 13 -27.50 2.74 -2.89
N LEU A 14 -27.85 1.80 -2.01
CA LEU A 14 -27.86 0.39 -2.34
C LEU A 14 -29.10 0.05 -3.18
N CYS A 15 -28.92 -0.71 -4.26
CA CYS A 15 -30.04 -1.29 -4.97
C CYS A 15 -30.58 -2.51 -4.21
N PRO A 16 -31.87 -2.56 -3.85
CA PRO A 16 -32.44 -3.68 -3.09
C PRO A 16 -32.61 -4.96 -3.93
N VAL A 17 -32.46 -4.88 -5.26
CA VAL A 17 -32.63 -6.03 -6.16
C VAL A 17 -31.31 -6.74 -6.40
N CYS A 18 -30.26 -6.00 -6.78
CA CYS A 18 -28.95 -6.59 -7.06
C CYS A 18 -27.97 -6.48 -5.88
N LEU A 19 -28.36 -5.83 -4.79
CA LEU A 19 -27.54 -5.56 -3.61
C LEU A 19 -26.21 -4.84 -3.92
N ARG A 20 -26.20 -4.00 -4.96
CA ARG A 20 -25.04 -3.19 -5.36
C ARG A 20 -25.26 -1.72 -5.10
N THR A 21 -24.20 -1.06 -4.64
CA THR A 21 -24.16 0.38 -4.39
C THR A 21 -24.11 1.17 -5.69
N GLN A 22 -24.92 2.22 -5.82
CA GLN A 22 -25.07 3.01 -7.04
C GLN A 22 -24.93 4.51 -6.77
N ASP A 23 -24.18 5.22 -7.64
CA ASP A 23 -24.14 6.70 -7.68
C ASP A 23 -25.51 7.31 -8.05
N SER A 24 -26.28 6.59 -8.86
CA SER A 24 -27.63 6.98 -9.28
C SER A 24 -28.55 5.76 -9.30
N LEU A 25 -29.16 5.47 -8.15
CA LEU A 25 -30.08 4.34 -8.00
C LEU A 25 -31.28 4.44 -8.94
N SER A 26 -31.82 5.64 -9.16
CA SER A 26 -32.96 5.84 -10.08
C SER A 26 -32.62 5.47 -11.53
N CYS A 27 -31.42 5.81 -12.01
CA CYS A 27 -30.95 5.40 -13.33
C CYS A 27 -30.70 3.90 -13.42
N HIS A 28 -30.12 3.33 -12.36
CA HIS A 28 -29.83 1.90 -12.29
C HIS A 28 -31.10 1.05 -12.29
N LEU A 29 -32.09 1.38 -11.44
CA LEU A 29 -33.37 0.68 -11.38
C LEU A 29 -34.09 0.73 -12.74
N ARG A 30 -34.15 1.91 -13.37
CA ARG A 30 -34.81 2.07 -14.68
C ARG A 30 -34.14 1.29 -15.81
N ARG A 31 -32.81 1.11 -15.76
CA ARG A 31 -32.03 0.55 -16.88
C ARG A 31 -31.62 -0.91 -16.68
N VAL A 32 -31.60 -1.39 -15.45
CA VAL A 32 -31.02 -2.69 -15.08
C VAL A 32 -32.02 -3.54 -14.30
N CYS A 33 -32.32 -3.18 -13.05
CA CYS A 33 -33.00 -4.10 -12.11
C CYS A 33 -34.53 -4.00 -12.07
N MET A 34 -35.12 -2.92 -12.57
CA MET A 34 -36.57 -2.68 -12.58
C MET A 34 -37.02 -2.09 -13.92
N LYS A 35 -36.47 -2.59 -15.05
CA LYS A 35 -36.75 -2.05 -16.40
C LYS A 35 -38.23 -2.07 -16.76
N ASP A 36 -38.95 -3.09 -16.29
CA ASP A 36 -40.36 -3.33 -16.61
C ASP A 36 -41.32 -2.72 -15.58
N LYS A 37 -40.80 -1.96 -14.61
CA LYS A 37 -41.61 -1.32 -13.56
C LYS A 37 -41.89 0.13 -13.91
N THR A 38 -43.04 0.62 -13.46
CA THR A 38 -43.47 1.99 -13.74
C THR A 38 -42.63 3.01 -12.96
N PRO A 39 -42.45 4.24 -13.49
CA PRO A 39 -41.68 5.29 -12.82
C PRO A 39 -42.09 5.60 -11.37
N PRO A 40 -43.38 5.58 -10.97
CA PRO A 40 -43.79 5.79 -9.58
C PRO A 40 -43.22 4.72 -8.62
N VAL A 41 -43.25 3.45 -9.04
CA VAL A 41 -42.72 2.33 -8.25
C VAL A 41 -41.19 2.45 -8.09
N ILE A 42 -40.48 2.88 -9.14
CA ILE A 42 -39.03 3.13 -9.06
C ILE A 42 -38.72 4.29 -8.10
N LEU A 43 -39.54 5.35 -8.10
CA LEU A 43 -39.35 6.49 -7.21
C LEU A 43 -39.55 6.10 -5.74
N GLU A 44 -40.57 5.29 -5.44
CA GLU A 44 -40.82 4.78 -4.09
C GLU A 44 -39.61 3.99 -3.54
N VAL A 45 -39.01 3.12 -4.37
CA VAL A 45 -37.80 2.37 -3.99
C VAL A 45 -36.61 3.31 -3.75
N VAL A 46 -36.45 4.36 -4.55
CA VAL A 46 -35.37 5.35 -4.38
C VAL A 46 -35.56 6.16 -3.10
N GLU A 47 -36.79 6.60 -2.79
CA GLU A 47 -37.07 7.35 -1.56
C GLU A 47 -36.90 6.48 -0.32
N LYS A 48 -37.33 5.21 -0.38
CA LYS A 48 -37.06 4.25 0.70
C LYS A 48 -35.56 4.07 0.92
N ALA A 49 -34.78 3.86 -0.14
CA ALA A 49 -33.32 3.69 -0.04
C ALA A 49 -32.62 4.94 0.54
N LYS A 50 -33.09 6.14 0.22
CA LYS A 50 -32.59 7.39 0.84
C LYS A 50 -32.90 7.44 2.33
N LYS A 51 -34.11 7.05 2.74
CA LYS A 51 -34.53 7.01 4.15
C LYS A 51 -33.68 6.00 4.93
N ASP A 52 -33.53 4.79 4.40
CA ASP A 52 -32.74 3.72 5.02
C ASP A 52 -31.26 4.15 5.22
N VAL A 53 -30.66 4.84 4.24
CA VAL A 53 -29.29 5.38 4.37
C VAL A 53 -29.22 6.50 5.42
N CYS A 54 -30.21 7.39 5.47
CA CYS A 54 -30.27 8.43 6.50
C CYS A 54 -30.37 7.83 7.91
N ASP A 55 -31.18 6.78 8.09
CA ASP A 55 -31.37 6.12 9.37
C ASP A 55 -30.14 5.28 9.77
N LEU A 56 -29.49 4.60 8.83
CA LEU A 56 -28.19 3.95 9.03
C LEU A 56 -27.13 4.96 9.50
N LEU A 57 -27.05 6.12 8.86
CA LEU A 57 -26.07 7.15 9.22
C LEU A 57 -26.37 7.74 10.61
N LYS A 58 -27.63 7.89 11.00
CA LYS A 58 -27.99 8.44 12.31
C LYS A 58 -27.83 7.43 13.44
N ASN A 59 -28.32 6.21 13.24
CA ASN A 59 -28.56 5.25 14.31
C ASN A 59 -27.79 3.93 14.14
N GLY A 60 -27.54 3.49 12.91
CA GLY A 60 -26.97 2.16 12.61
C GLY A 60 -25.45 2.02 12.76
N ARG A 61 -24.74 3.06 13.23
CA ARG A 61 -23.28 3.05 13.45
C ARG A 61 -22.86 2.68 14.87
N ALA A 62 -23.80 2.63 15.81
CA ALA A 62 -23.54 2.37 17.21
C ALA A 62 -24.28 1.11 17.67
N PHE A 63 -23.53 0.12 18.16
CA PHE A 63 -24.10 -1.11 18.73
C PHE A 63 -24.00 -1.08 20.25
N SER A 64 -25.07 -1.48 20.93
CA SER A 64 -25.06 -1.64 22.39
C SER A 64 -24.33 -2.92 22.76
N TYR A 65 -23.36 -2.82 23.68
CA TYR A 65 -22.65 -3.98 24.20
C TYR A 65 -23.59 -5.00 24.87
N ALA A 66 -24.69 -4.54 25.48
CA ALA A 66 -25.69 -5.42 26.09
C ALA A 66 -26.40 -6.29 25.04
N VAL A 67 -26.73 -5.70 23.90
CA VAL A 67 -27.38 -6.39 22.76
C VAL A 67 -26.42 -7.41 22.16
N LEU A 68 -25.16 -7.03 21.92
CA LEU A 68 -24.13 -7.96 21.43
C LEU A 68 -23.90 -9.12 22.40
N LYS A 69 -23.89 -8.87 23.71
CA LYS A 69 -23.74 -9.90 24.74
C LYS A 69 -24.92 -10.88 24.74
N GLN A 70 -26.15 -10.39 24.53
CA GLN A 70 -27.35 -11.20 24.41
C GLN A 70 -27.31 -12.07 23.15
N ILE A 71 -26.95 -11.51 21.99
CA ILE A 71 -26.83 -12.24 20.72
C ILE A 71 -25.79 -13.36 20.84
N VAL A 72 -24.61 -13.07 21.39
CA VAL A 72 -23.54 -14.08 21.53
C VAL A 72 -23.90 -15.19 22.52
N SER A 73 -24.82 -14.92 23.44
CA SER A 73 -25.30 -15.89 24.44
C SER A 73 -26.54 -16.67 23.98
N SER A 74 -27.05 -16.39 22.77
CA SER A 74 -28.17 -17.10 22.13
C SER A 74 -27.76 -18.50 21.64
N PRO A 75 -28.69 -19.48 21.59
CA PRO A 75 -28.46 -20.77 20.93
C PRO A 75 -28.08 -20.64 19.44
N ASN A 76 -28.55 -19.59 18.77
CA ASN A 76 -28.20 -19.29 17.38
C ASN A 76 -27.67 -17.84 17.24
N PRO A 77 -26.40 -17.60 17.59
CA PRO A 77 -25.83 -16.26 17.63
C PRO A 77 -25.65 -15.64 16.24
N ILE A 78 -25.54 -16.46 15.19
CA ILE A 78 -25.38 -15.98 13.81
C ILE A 78 -26.71 -15.42 13.29
N GLU A 79 -27.82 -16.12 13.53
CA GLU A 79 -29.15 -15.64 13.15
C GLU A 79 -29.51 -14.34 13.87
N GLY A 80 -29.31 -14.29 15.19
CA GLY A 80 -29.52 -13.05 15.97
C GLY A 80 -28.61 -11.89 15.52
N LEU A 81 -27.38 -12.17 15.08
CA LEU A 81 -26.51 -11.14 14.52
C LEU A 81 -27.00 -10.66 13.14
N ILE A 82 -27.48 -11.56 12.29
CA ILE A 82 -28.03 -11.20 10.98
C ILE A 82 -29.27 -10.33 11.14
N GLU A 83 -30.15 -10.67 12.09
CA GLU A 83 -31.34 -9.87 12.41
C GLU A 83 -30.98 -8.48 12.92
N GLU A 84 -30.01 -8.38 13.85
CA GLU A 84 -29.54 -7.09 14.37
C GLU A 84 -28.91 -6.24 13.26
N LEU A 85 -28.09 -6.83 12.39
CA LEU A 85 -27.51 -6.11 11.25
C LEU A 85 -28.60 -5.62 10.28
N LYS A 86 -29.61 -6.44 9.98
CA LYS A 86 -30.76 -6.04 9.15
C LYS A 86 -31.59 -4.94 9.79
N TYR A 87 -31.77 -4.98 11.12
CA TYR A 87 -32.47 -3.94 11.88
C TYR A 87 -31.79 -2.57 11.73
N HIS A 88 -30.46 -2.53 11.65
CA HIS A 88 -29.68 -1.30 11.41
C HIS A 88 -29.51 -0.95 9.93
N HIS A 89 -30.30 -1.54 9.03
CA HIS A 89 -30.23 -1.35 7.57
C HIS A 89 -28.89 -1.78 6.93
N LEU A 90 -28.19 -2.72 7.57
CA LEU A 90 -27.02 -3.39 7.00
C LEU A 90 -27.46 -4.67 6.28
N PHE A 91 -26.75 -5.03 5.22
CA PHE A 91 -27.08 -6.17 4.38
C PHE A 91 -26.04 -7.27 4.55
N VAL A 92 -26.50 -8.50 4.74
CA VAL A 92 -25.67 -9.70 4.86
C VAL A 92 -25.87 -10.53 3.60
N THR A 93 -24.82 -10.69 2.79
CA THR A 93 -24.84 -11.49 1.56
C THR A 93 -24.31 -12.90 1.80
N GLY A 94 -24.84 -13.90 1.09
CA GLY A 94 -24.35 -15.29 1.17
C GLY A 94 -24.83 -16.04 2.43
N ALA A 95 -25.97 -15.62 3.00
CA ALA A 95 -26.62 -16.35 4.08
C ALA A 95 -27.16 -17.70 3.55
N PRO A 96 -27.19 -18.77 4.37
CA PRO A 96 -27.68 -20.08 3.94
C PRO A 96 -29.14 -19.98 3.47
N GLY A 97 -29.38 -20.11 2.15
CA GLY A 97 -30.72 -20.09 1.56
C GLY A 97 -30.97 -19.07 0.43
N GLU A 98 -30.04 -18.15 0.14
CA GLU A 98 -30.21 -17.21 -0.99
C GLU A 98 -29.62 -17.78 -2.30
N THR A 99 -30.41 -17.78 -3.37
CA THR A 99 -29.99 -18.20 -4.71
C THR A 99 -29.12 -17.12 -5.35
N GLU A 100 -27.85 -17.45 -5.60
CA GLU A 100 -26.81 -16.57 -6.17
C GLU A 100 -27.21 -15.97 -7.54
N PRO A 101 -27.22 -14.63 -7.70
CA PRO A 101 -27.22 -13.99 -9.02
C PRO A 101 -25.78 -13.77 -9.50
N SER A 102 -25.49 -14.41 -10.63
CA SER A 102 -24.34 -14.29 -11.55
C SER A 102 -23.37 -13.12 -11.38
N ASP A 103 -22.10 -13.49 -11.38
CA ASP A 103 -20.87 -12.69 -11.43
C ASP A 103 -20.94 -11.44 -12.33
N VAL A 104 -20.70 -10.27 -11.72
CA VAL A 104 -20.07 -9.17 -12.45
C VAL A 104 -19.23 -8.33 -11.48
N GLU A 105 -17.92 -8.31 -11.70
CA GLU A 105 -16.87 -7.71 -10.88
C GLU A 105 -17.19 -6.31 -10.34
N SER A 106 -17.09 -6.17 -9.01
CA SER A 106 -17.13 -4.91 -8.27
C SER A 106 -15.75 -4.25 -8.28
N CYS A 107 -15.69 -2.98 -8.71
CA CYS A 107 -14.48 -2.15 -8.67
C CYS A 107 -14.18 -1.69 -7.23
N GLY A 108 -13.43 -2.50 -6.49
CA GLY A 108 -12.78 -2.08 -5.25
C GLY A 108 -11.63 -1.11 -5.54
N SER A 109 -11.74 0.10 -4.99
CA SER A 109 -10.68 1.12 -4.93
C SER A 109 -9.49 0.60 -4.12
N ASN A 110 -8.56 -0.09 -4.77
CA ASN A 110 -7.28 -0.46 -4.18
C ASN A 110 -6.18 0.48 -4.68
N GLU A 111 -5.85 1.48 -3.86
CA GLU A 111 -4.60 2.22 -4.01
C GLU A 111 -3.41 1.28 -3.78
N LEU A 112 -2.85 0.76 -4.88
CA LEU A 112 -1.65 -0.05 -4.85
C LEU A 112 -0.42 0.84 -4.78
N PHE A 113 0.04 1.08 -3.55
CA PHE A 113 1.27 1.82 -3.26
C PHE A 113 2.52 1.12 -3.80
N GLN A 114 3.32 1.91 -4.53
CA GLN A 114 4.59 1.52 -5.11
C GLN A 114 5.70 1.51 -4.05
N CYS A 115 6.38 0.38 -3.89
CA CYS A 115 7.71 0.36 -3.28
C CYS A 115 8.74 0.71 -4.37
N ARG A 116 9.61 1.67 -4.07
CA ARG A 116 10.61 2.27 -4.95
C ARG A 116 11.53 1.17 -5.49
N GLN A 117 11.41 0.84 -6.77
CA GLN A 117 12.54 0.25 -7.48
C GLN A 117 13.51 1.41 -7.75
N GLU A 118 14.75 1.28 -7.30
CA GLU A 118 15.85 1.98 -7.95
C GLU A 118 15.73 1.70 -9.45
N LYS A 119 15.86 2.76 -10.25
CA LYS A 119 15.61 2.76 -11.69
C LYS A 119 16.62 1.87 -12.40
N THR A 120 16.41 0.56 -12.41
CA THR A 120 16.91 -0.32 -13.46
C THR A 120 15.87 -0.30 -14.57
N TYR A 121 15.90 0.78 -15.38
CA TYR A 121 15.45 0.61 -16.75
C TYR A 121 16.39 -0.44 -17.35
N THR A 122 15.85 -1.55 -17.84
CA THR A 122 16.67 -2.43 -18.70
C THR A 122 17.10 -1.57 -19.89
N LYS A 123 18.40 -1.58 -20.22
CA LYS A 123 18.98 -0.77 -21.31
C LYS A 123 18.11 -0.86 -22.58
N ASP A 124 17.58 -2.05 -22.87
CA ASP A 124 16.71 -2.34 -24.01
C ASP A 124 15.41 -1.52 -24.07
N LYS A 125 14.78 -1.25 -22.93
CA LYS A 125 13.54 -0.43 -22.90
C LYS A 125 13.83 1.03 -23.17
N MET A 126 14.98 1.53 -22.71
CA MET A 126 15.40 2.90 -23.00
C MET A 126 15.77 3.08 -24.47
N VAL A 127 16.43 2.08 -25.08
CA VAL A 127 16.73 2.08 -26.51
C VAL A 127 15.43 2.13 -27.31
N LYS A 128 14.48 1.20 -27.08
CA LYS A 128 13.18 1.20 -27.77
C LYS A 128 12.38 2.50 -27.59
N ALA A 129 12.39 3.07 -26.38
CA ALA A 129 11.71 4.35 -26.12
C ALA A 129 12.39 5.55 -26.80
N LYS A 130 13.72 5.49 -26.97
CA LYS A 130 14.48 6.49 -27.72
C LYS A 130 14.17 6.40 -29.20
N ASP A 131 14.14 5.18 -29.75
CA ASP A 131 13.87 4.91 -31.17
C ASP A 131 12.45 5.31 -31.56
N LEU A 132 11.48 5.09 -30.66
CA LEU A 132 10.09 5.55 -30.82
C LEU A 132 9.92 7.06 -30.57
N GLY A 133 10.98 7.80 -30.23
CA GLY A 133 10.92 9.25 -30.06
C GLY A 133 10.19 9.76 -28.80
N ILE A 134 9.63 8.88 -27.96
CA ILE A 134 8.86 9.24 -26.77
C ILE A 134 9.70 9.79 -25.59
N LEU A 135 11.03 9.80 -25.74
CA LEU A 135 11.97 10.38 -24.76
C LEU A 135 12.40 11.81 -25.09
N LYS A 136 12.18 12.28 -26.32
CA LYS A 136 12.46 13.66 -26.71
C LYS A 136 11.56 14.61 -25.90
N LYS A 137 12.09 15.77 -25.52
CA LYS A 137 11.41 16.73 -24.65
C LYS A 137 11.78 18.15 -25.03
N HIS A 138 10.86 19.08 -24.78
CA HIS A 138 11.11 20.51 -24.85
C HIS A 138 12.03 20.99 -23.72
N SER A 139 12.68 22.14 -23.91
CA SER A 139 13.49 22.76 -22.86
C SER A 139 12.61 23.13 -21.65
N ALA A 140 13.08 22.83 -20.44
CA ALA A 140 12.39 23.20 -19.21
C ALA A 140 12.39 24.73 -18.99
N ASP A 141 13.26 25.47 -19.68
CA ASP A 141 13.37 26.92 -19.57
C ASP A 141 12.25 27.67 -20.30
N HIS A 142 11.47 26.97 -21.14
CA HIS A 142 10.34 27.58 -21.84
C HIS A 142 9.34 28.17 -20.82
N PRO A 143 8.83 29.40 -21.02
CA PRO A 143 7.97 30.09 -20.06
C PRO A 143 6.78 29.25 -19.56
N LEU A 144 6.16 28.47 -20.45
CA LEU A 144 5.05 27.57 -20.12
C LEU A 144 5.45 26.49 -19.09
N LEU A 145 6.61 25.84 -19.28
CA LEU A 145 7.09 24.78 -18.41
C LEU A 145 7.73 25.33 -17.14
N LYS A 146 8.42 26.48 -17.24
CA LYS A 146 9.03 27.16 -16.10
C LYS A 146 8.00 27.60 -15.06
N ARG A 147 6.89 28.23 -15.49
CA ARG A 147 5.79 28.61 -14.58
C ARG A 147 5.17 27.39 -13.88
N PHE A 148 5.05 26.26 -14.58
CA PHE A 148 4.58 25.02 -13.97
C PHE A 148 5.59 24.42 -12.99
N ALA A 149 6.89 24.49 -13.30
CA ALA A 149 7.95 24.06 -12.40
C ALA A 149 7.96 24.89 -11.10
N ASP A 150 7.81 26.21 -11.21
CA ASP A 150 7.73 27.12 -10.07
C ASP A 150 6.52 26.81 -9.20
N TYR A 151 5.34 26.57 -9.81
CA TYR A 151 4.14 26.12 -9.09
C TYR A 151 4.38 24.80 -8.33
N LEU A 152 4.95 23.79 -8.99
CA LEU A 152 5.20 22.50 -8.35
C LEU A 152 6.21 22.61 -7.19
N LYS A 153 7.19 23.50 -7.30
CA LYS A 153 8.22 23.70 -6.30
C LYS A 153 7.73 24.50 -5.11
N ASN A 154 7.05 25.62 -5.36
CA ASN A 154 6.73 26.61 -4.34
C ASN A 154 5.35 26.37 -3.71
N ASP A 155 4.34 26.04 -4.53
CA ASP A 155 2.95 25.92 -4.06
C ASP A 155 2.56 24.48 -3.74
N TYR A 156 3.13 23.51 -4.47
CA TYR A 156 2.85 22.08 -4.28
C TYR A 156 3.94 21.35 -3.46
N GLU A 157 4.99 22.07 -3.05
CA GLU A 157 6.14 21.58 -2.25
C GLU A 157 6.70 20.23 -2.72
N ASN A 158 6.70 20.01 -4.04
CA ASN A 158 7.10 18.72 -4.60
C ASN A 158 8.61 18.64 -4.74
N ALA A 159 9.26 17.89 -3.83
CA ALA A 159 10.70 17.62 -3.92
C ALA A 159 11.14 16.95 -5.25
N LYS A 160 10.23 16.41 -6.06
CA LYS A 160 10.52 15.79 -7.36
C LYS A 160 9.87 16.50 -8.55
N TYR A 161 9.59 17.80 -8.44
CA TYR A 161 8.94 18.60 -9.48
C TYR A 161 9.57 18.41 -10.87
N GLN A 162 10.90 18.32 -10.97
CA GLN A 162 11.62 18.15 -12.24
C GLN A 162 11.18 16.90 -13.03
N GLN A 163 10.83 15.82 -12.34
CA GLN A 163 10.39 14.58 -13.00
C GLN A 163 9.02 14.76 -13.64
N GLU A 164 8.13 15.54 -13.02
CA GLU A 164 6.81 15.83 -13.56
C GLU A 164 6.92 16.80 -14.74
N VAL A 165 7.73 17.85 -14.62
CA VAL A 165 8.03 18.79 -15.72
C VAL A 165 8.59 18.05 -16.93
N ASP A 166 9.56 17.16 -16.72
CA ASP A 166 10.12 16.32 -17.78
C ASP A 166 9.08 15.41 -18.43
N THR A 167 8.14 14.89 -17.63
CA THR A 167 7.07 13.99 -18.11
C THR A 167 6.08 14.73 -19.00
N VAL A 168 5.66 15.93 -18.58
CA VAL A 168 4.82 16.82 -19.39
C VAL A 168 5.54 17.24 -20.65
N SER A 169 6.79 17.70 -20.51
CA SER A 169 7.61 18.17 -21.63
C SER A 169 7.80 17.11 -22.73
N ARG A 170 7.97 15.83 -22.37
CA ARG A 170 8.03 14.74 -23.35
C ARG A 170 6.75 14.59 -24.16
N TYR A 171 5.60 14.69 -23.51
CA TYR A 171 4.33 14.59 -24.22
C TYR A 171 4.06 15.83 -25.08
N LEU A 172 4.38 17.03 -24.60
CA LEU A 172 4.25 18.25 -25.40
C LEU A 172 5.12 18.17 -26.66
N TYR A 173 6.36 17.68 -26.54
CA TYR A 173 7.24 17.45 -27.69
C TYR A 173 6.67 16.42 -28.67
N PHE A 174 6.03 15.37 -28.16
CA PHE A 174 5.39 14.37 -29.00
C PHE A 174 4.17 14.93 -29.75
N ALA A 175 3.37 15.77 -29.09
CA ALA A 175 2.20 16.40 -29.69
C ALA A 175 2.62 17.43 -30.75
N ASP A 176 3.59 18.27 -30.41
CA ASP A 176 4.16 19.28 -31.29
C ASP A 176 5.67 19.45 -31.01
N PRO A 177 6.57 19.06 -31.93
CA PRO A 177 8.01 19.18 -31.74
C PRO A 177 8.53 20.61 -31.91
N THR A 178 7.72 21.55 -32.44
CA THR A 178 8.17 22.92 -32.73
C THR A 178 8.26 23.77 -31.47
N GLU A 179 7.17 23.85 -30.71
CA GLU A 179 7.10 24.65 -29.49
C GLU A 179 6.10 24.04 -28.49
N PRO A 180 6.40 24.06 -27.17
CA PRO A 180 5.44 23.65 -26.16
C PRO A 180 4.29 24.66 -26.06
N SER A 181 3.08 24.23 -26.41
CA SER A 181 1.87 25.04 -26.32
C SER A 181 0.73 24.28 -25.62
N LEU A 182 -0.37 24.97 -25.29
CA LEU A 182 -1.60 24.32 -24.82
C LEU A 182 -2.47 23.79 -25.96
N LYS A 183 -2.11 24.01 -27.24
CA LYS A 183 -2.92 23.63 -28.40
C LYS A 183 -3.05 22.11 -28.59
N PHE A 184 -2.19 21.31 -27.93
CA PHE A 184 -2.29 19.85 -27.93
C PHE A 184 -3.67 19.33 -27.47
N VAL A 185 -4.42 20.13 -26.70
CA VAL A 185 -5.77 19.76 -26.23
C VAL A 185 -6.78 19.55 -27.37
N ASN A 186 -6.47 20.04 -28.57
CA ASN A 186 -7.31 19.85 -29.74
C ASN A 186 -7.10 18.49 -30.42
N ASP A 187 -6.03 17.77 -30.08
CA ASP A 187 -5.67 16.51 -30.73
C ASP A 187 -5.65 15.34 -29.72
N ARG A 188 -6.80 14.66 -29.63
CA ARG A 188 -6.96 13.47 -28.78
C ARG A 188 -6.27 12.25 -29.36
N GLU A 189 -6.04 12.21 -30.67
CA GLU A 189 -5.42 11.07 -31.35
C GLU A 189 -3.93 11.01 -31.00
N LYS A 190 -3.26 12.16 -30.93
CA LYS A 190 -1.86 12.25 -30.46
C LYS A 190 -1.65 11.63 -29.08
N LEU A 191 -2.59 11.79 -28.16
CA LEU A 191 -2.49 11.11 -26.86
C LEU A 191 -2.59 9.59 -27.01
N ARG A 192 -3.53 9.10 -27.82
CA ARG A 192 -3.71 7.67 -28.05
C ARG A 192 -2.46 7.07 -28.71
N ASP A 193 -1.89 7.76 -29.69
CA ASP A 193 -0.64 7.37 -30.35
C ASP A 193 0.53 7.34 -29.38
N PHE A 194 0.66 8.37 -28.54
CA PHE A 194 1.72 8.41 -27.52
C PHE A 194 1.62 7.23 -26.56
N LEU A 195 0.41 6.93 -26.05
CA LEU A 195 0.16 5.79 -25.18
C LEU A 195 0.41 4.45 -25.90
N GLY A 196 0.06 4.36 -27.18
CA GLY A 196 0.35 3.20 -28.03
C GLY A 196 1.85 2.97 -28.22
N GLN A 197 2.62 4.04 -28.43
CA GLN A 197 4.08 3.96 -28.52
C GLN A 197 4.73 3.60 -27.17
N GLN A 198 4.21 4.10 -26.06
CA GLN A 198 4.63 3.67 -24.73
C GLN A 198 4.40 2.15 -24.53
N ALA A 199 3.24 1.64 -24.93
CA ALA A 199 2.94 0.22 -24.87
C ALA A 199 3.92 -0.60 -25.75
N LYS A 200 4.19 -0.15 -26.99
CA LYS A 200 5.19 -0.77 -27.89
C LYS A 200 6.61 -0.73 -27.30
N ALA A 201 6.96 0.31 -26.56
CA ALA A 201 8.23 0.41 -25.82
C ALA A 201 8.29 -0.49 -24.56
N GLY A 202 7.21 -1.20 -24.24
CA GLY A 202 7.14 -2.10 -23.08
C GLY A 202 6.94 -1.37 -21.74
N TYR A 203 6.32 -0.17 -21.79
CA TYR A 203 5.91 0.55 -20.57
C TYR A 203 4.69 -0.16 -19.97
N LYS A 204 4.64 -0.22 -18.63
CA LYS A 204 3.48 -0.76 -17.92
C LYS A 204 2.35 0.25 -17.96
N ALA A 205 1.10 -0.21 -17.89
CA ALA A 205 -0.06 0.69 -17.83
C ALA A 205 0.03 1.71 -16.69
N GLN A 206 0.66 1.35 -15.57
CA GLN A 206 0.92 2.25 -14.45
C GLN A 206 1.87 3.41 -14.83
N THR A 207 2.90 3.16 -15.63
CA THR A 207 3.82 4.20 -16.10
C THR A 207 3.09 5.19 -17.00
N SER A 208 2.30 4.69 -17.96
CA SER A 208 1.44 5.54 -18.80
C SER A 208 0.41 6.31 -17.98
N GLY A 209 -0.17 5.70 -16.95
CA GLY A 209 -1.07 6.37 -16.00
C GLY A 209 -0.41 7.54 -15.26
N ASN A 210 0.89 7.43 -14.95
CA ASN A 210 1.64 8.54 -14.35
C ASN A 210 1.84 9.72 -15.32
N TYR A 211 2.01 9.47 -16.62
CA TYR A 211 2.02 10.55 -17.63
C TYR A 211 0.69 11.31 -17.63
N ILE A 212 -0.43 10.58 -17.65
CA ILE A 212 -1.77 11.20 -17.57
C ILE A 212 -1.95 12.02 -16.31
N LYS A 213 -1.50 11.51 -15.14
CA LYS A 213 -1.54 12.27 -13.88
C LYS A 213 -0.78 13.60 -13.97
N CYS A 214 0.43 13.59 -14.54
CA CYS A 214 1.22 14.81 -14.71
C CYS A 214 0.54 15.80 -15.66
N LEU A 215 -0.04 15.31 -16.77
CA LEU A 215 -0.78 16.15 -17.72
C LEU A 215 -2.06 16.75 -17.13
N LYS A 216 -2.79 15.99 -16.31
CA LYS A 216 -3.96 16.51 -15.59
C LYS A 216 -3.56 17.66 -14.66
N ARG A 217 -2.53 17.46 -13.83
CA ARG A 217 -2.03 18.50 -12.92
C ARG A 217 -1.54 19.73 -13.67
N PHE A 218 -0.89 19.53 -14.81
CA PHE A 218 -0.46 20.62 -15.69
C PHE A 218 -1.65 21.44 -16.23
N LEU A 219 -2.71 20.78 -16.71
CA LEU A 219 -3.91 21.48 -17.16
C LEU A 219 -4.67 22.14 -16.00
N GLU A 220 -4.78 21.48 -14.85
CA GLU A 220 -5.40 22.05 -13.64
C GLU A 220 -4.68 23.32 -13.19
N PHE A 221 -3.34 23.34 -13.23
CA PHE A 221 -2.55 24.54 -13.00
C PHE A 221 -2.94 25.67 -13.95
N HIS A 222 -2.99 25.42 -15.26
CA HIS A 222 -3.38 26.45 -16.23
C HIS A 222 -4.84 26.92 -16.05
N LEU A 223 -5.76 26.02 -15.73
CA LEU A 223 -7.18 26.36 -15.53
C LEU A 223 -7.45 27.16 -14.26
N THR A 224 -6.62 26.98 -13.21
CA THR A 224 -6.91 27.55 -11.87
C THR A 224 -5.94 28.64 -11.42
N ARG A 225 -4.68 28.61 -11.87
CA ARG A 225 -3.59 29.48 -11.40
C ARG A 225 -3.11 30.48 -12.46
N THR A 226 -3.69 30.45 -13.66
CA THR A 226 -3.34 31.40 -14.72
C THR A 226 -4.56 32.20 -15.20
N GLY A 227 -4.31 33.30 -15.92
CA GLY A 227 -5.34 34.17 -16.50
C GLY A 227 -6.11 33.55 -17.67
N LEU A 228 -5.87 32.28 -18.03
CA LEU A 228 -6.39 31.63 -19.24
C LEU A 228 -7.89 31.82 -19.47
N ARG A 229 -8.71 31.81 -18.41
CA ARG A 229 -10.17 32.01 -18.54
C ARG A 229 -10.55 33.41 -19.06
N GLN A 230 -9.74 34.40 -18.75
CA GLN A 230 -9.91 35.80 -19.14
C GLN A 230 -9.22 36.05 -20.50
N ASP A 231 -8.03 35.48 -20.69
CA ASP A 231 -7.19 35.69 -21.87
C ASP A 231 -7.73 34.96 -23.11
N ASP A 232 -8.19 33.70 -22.96
CA ASP A 232 -8.70 32.89 -24.06
C ASP A 232 -9.78 31.91 -23.57
N ARG A 233 -11.04 32.36 -23.68
CA ARG A 233 -12.21 31.60 -23.23
C ARG A 233 -12.43 30.31 -24.02
N GLU A 234 -12.06 30.27 -25.30
CA GLU A 234 -12.24 29.07 -26.13
C GLU A 234 -11.20 28.03 -25.74
N LEU A 235 -9.92 28.42 -25.64
CA LEU A 235 -8.87 27.53 -25.18
C LEU A 235 -9.14 27.02 -23.75
N TYR A 236 -9.67 27.86 -22.86
CA TYR A 236 -10.12 27.42 -21.53
C TYR A 236 -11.17 26.29 -21.60
N LYS A 237 -12.16 26.43 -22.50
CA LYS A 237 -13.19 25.41 -22.71
C LYS A 237 -12.58 24.12 -23.27
N GLN A 238 -11.68 24.23 -24.24
CA GLN A 238 -10.98 23.08 -24.81
C GLN A 238 -10.12 22.35 -23.77
N CYS A 239 -9.36 23.07 -22.95
CA CYS A 239 -8.59 22.50 -21.84
C CYS A 239 -9.48 21.78 -20.82
N THR A 240 -10.66 22.34 -20.51
CA THR A 240 -11.62 21.72 -19.58
C THR A 240 -12.19 20.40 -20.14
N LEU A 241 -12.57 20.40 -21.43
CA LEU A 241 -13.04 19.19 -22.12
C LEU A 241 -11.93 18.12 -22.20
N TYR A 242 -10.69 18.54 -22.48
CA TYR A 242 -9.55 17.64 -22.54
C TYR A 242 -9.21 17.04 -21.17
N LEU A 243 -9.33 17.81 -20.09
CA LEU A 243 -9.15 17.29 -18.73
C LEU A 243 -10.15 16.16 -18.40
N SER A 244 -11.38 16.26 -18.92
CA SER A 244 -12.40 15.21 -18.79
C SER A 244 -11.99 13.96 -19.58
N PHE A 245 -11.48 14.15 -20.80
CA PHE A 245 -10.92 13.07 -21.63
C PHE A 245 -9.70 12.38 -20.98
N LEU A 246 -8.78 13.14 -20.37
CA LEU A 246 -7.66 12.58 -19.60
C LEU A 246 -8.15 11.73 -18.43
N THR A 247 -9.22 12.14 -17.75
CA THR A 247 -9.81 11.38 -16.64
C THR A 247 -10.39 10.05 -17.11
N SER A 248 -11.09 10.03 -18.25
CA SER A 248 -11.55 8.78 -18.87
C SER A 248 -10.38 7.87 -19.25
N SER A 249 -9.34 8.42 -19.89
CA SER A 249 -8.13 7.67 -20.28
C SER A 249 -7.38 7.10 -19.08
N GLN A 250 -7.30 7.86 -17.99
CA GLN A 250 -6.73 7.42 -16.72
C GLN A 250 -7.48 6.20 -16.16
N SER A 251 -8.81 6.21 -16.21
CA SER A 251 -9.62 5.10 -15.68
C SER A 251 -9.35 3.77 -16.40
N VAL A 252 -9.15 3.82 -17.73
CA VAL A 252 -8.81 2.64 -18.55
C VAL A 252 -7.43 2.11 -18.17
N LEU A 253 -6.44 2.99 -18.07
CA LEU A 253 -5.07 2.62 -17.66
C LEU A 253 -5.03 2.06 -16.24
N SER A 254 -5.83 2.59 -15.32
CA SER A 254 -5.96 2.05 -13.96
C SER A 254 -6.51 0.64 -13.96
N LYS A 255 -7.57 0.36 -14.74
CA LYS A 255 -8.12 -1.00 -14.89
C LYS A 255 -7.08 -1.96 -15.48
N GLN A 256 -6.35 -1.53 -16.51
CA GLN A 256 -5.30 -2.33 -17.12
C GLN A 256 -4.16 -2.61 -16.12
N ALA A 257 -3.73 -1.61 -15.35
CA ALA A 257 -2.71 -1.77 -14.32
C ALA A 257 -3.17 -2.77 -13.24
N SER A 258 -4.43 -2.71 -12.81
CA SER A 258 -5.00 -3.69 -11.88
C SER A 258 -4.97 -5.11 -12.45
N LYS A 259 -5.39 -5.30 -13.71
CA LYS A 259 -5.32 -6.59 -14.40
C LYS A 259 -3.90 -7.13 -14.46
N GLU A 260 -2.92 -6.30 -14.86
CA GLU A 260 -1.51 -6.71 -14.88
C GLU A 260 -0.99 -7.14 -13.50
N ILE A 261 -1.43 -6.47 -12.42
CA ILE A 261 -1.02 -6.80 -11.05
C ILE A 261 -1.64 -8.11 -10.60
N VAL A 262 -2.94 -8.32 -10.86
CA VAL A 262 -3.63 -9.57 -10.56
C VAL A 262 -3.01 -10.73 -11.33
N GLN A 263 -2.78 -10.57 -12.63
CA GLN A 263 -2.17 -11.60 -13.46
C GLN A 263 -0.76 -11.97 -12.97
N LYS A 264 0.06 -10.97 -12.61
CA LYS A 264 1.38 -11.22 -11.99
C LYS A 264 1.26 -11.98 -10.68
N ARG A 265 0.35 -11.56 -9.78
CA ARG A 265 0.12 -12.25 -8.51
C ARG A 265 -0.31 -13.70 -8.73
N HIS A 266 -1.24 -13.94 -9.67
CA HIS A 266 -1.71 -15.28 -10.01
C HIS A 266 -0.57 -16.15 -10.55
N ALA A 267 0.20 -15.66 -11.54
CA ALA A 267 1.34 -16.40 -12.10
C ALA A 267 2.36 -16.80 -11.01
N LEU A 268 2.62 -15.90 -10.05
CA LEU A 268 3.54 -16.13 -8.94
C LEU A 268 3.02 -17.15 -7.91
N LEU A 269 1.71 -17.36 -7.77
CA LEU A 269 1.17 -18.36 -6.85
C LEU A 269 1.49 -19.80 -7.27
N PHE A 270 1.65 -20.01 -8.58
CA PHE A 270 1.95 -21.31 -9.20
C PHE A 270 3.42 -21.47 -9.57
N ASP A 271 4.21 -20.41 -9.38
CA ASP A 271 5.65 -20.44 -9.63
C ASP A 271 6.36 -21.16 -8.48
N LYS A 272 6.73 -22.43 -8.74
CA LYS A 272 7.47 -23.28 -7.79
C LYS A 272 8.90 -22.78 -7.52
N SER A 273 9.39 -21.80 -8.27
CA SER A 273 10.70 -21.17 -8.02
C SER A 273 10.67 -20.04 -6.99
N GLN A 274 9.48 -19.68 -6.47
CA GLN A 274 9.37 -18.67 -5.42
C GLN A 274 9.99 -19.16 -4.11
N PRO A 275 10.74 -18.30 -3.40
CA PRO A 275 11.30 -18.67 -2.11
C PRO A 275 10.20 -18.90 -1.08
N THR A 276 10.36 -19.96 -0.30
CA THR A 276 9.54 -20.28 0.85
C THR A 276 9.73 -19.24 1.98
N PRO A 277 8.81 -19.17 2.96
CA PRO A 277 9.01 -18.32 4.14
C PRO A 277 10.34 -18.60 4.86
N ARG A 278 10.78 -19.86 4.91
CA ARG A 278 12.05 -20.25 5.51
C ARG A 278 13.24 -19.73 4.71
N GLU A 279 13.22 -19.87 3.39
CA GLU A 279 14.27 -19.31 2.51
C GLU A 279 14.32 -17.78 2.57
N CYS A 280 13.18 -17.11 2.77
CA CYS A 280 13.12 -15.67 3.00
C CYS A 280 13.82 -15.23 4.29
N LEU A 281 13.86 -16.09 5.31
CA LEU A 281 14.49 -15.80 6.61
C LEU A 281 15.87 -16.44 6.78
N ALA A 282 16.36 -17.21 5.80
CA ALA A 282 17.61 -17.97 5.91
C ALA A 282 18.85 -17.14 6.29
N VAL A 283 18.88 -15.86 5.90
CA VAL A 283 19.96 -14.94 6.30
C VAL A 283 19.99 -14.69 7.81
N LEU A 284 18.83 -14.64 8.46
CA LEU A 284 18.73 -14.47 9.90
C LEU A 284 19.19 -15.76 10.60
N ASP A 285 18.68 -16.91 10.17
CA ASP A 285 19.06 -18.21 10.75
C ASP A 285 20.58 -18.44 10.67
N LYS A 286 21.20 -18.10 9.53
CA LYS A 286 22.64 -18.29 9.33
C LYS A 286 23.51 -17.22 10.01
N GLY A 287 23.02 -15.99 10.11
CA GLY A 287 23.77 -14.88 10.73
C GLY A 287 23.62 -14.78 12.25
N GLU A 288 22.65 -15.49 12.86
CA GLU A 288 22.34 -15.34 14.29
C GLU A 288 23.52 -15.73 15.19
N GLY A 289 24.22 -16.82 14.88
CA GLY A 289 25.37 -17.27 15.67
C GLY A 289 26.49 -16.23 15.72
N ASP A 290 26.80 -15.61 14.58
CA ASP A 290 27.79 -14.54 14.49
C ASP A 290 27.33 -13.28 15.24
N LEU A 291 26.03 -12.93 15.15
CA LEU A 291 25.47 -11.81 15.90
C LEU A 291 25.62 -12.05 17.41
N VAL A 292 25.19 -13.21 17.90
CA VAL A 292 25.25 -13.54 19.33
C VAL A 292 26.69 -13.51 19.83
N LYS A 293 27.64 -14.04 19.05
CA LYS A 293 29.07 -13.97 19.38
C LYS A 293 29.54 -12.53 19.55
N ILE A 294 29.22 -11.65 18.61
CA ILE A 294 29.58 -10.22 18.67
C ILE A 294 28.87 -9.52 19.86
N MET A 295 27.60 -9.85 20.11
CA MET A 295 26.83 -9.27 21.19
C MET A 295 27.31 -9.69 22.58
N ASN A 296 27.88 -10.89 22.72
CA ASN A 296 28.46 -11.37 23.97
C ASN A 296 29.84 -10.73 24.23
N GLN A 297 30.64 -10.52 23.18
CA GLN A 297 31.90 -9.76 23.30
C GLN A 297 31.70 -8.34 23.84
N LEU A 298 30.54 -7.73 23.57
CA LEU A 298 30.17 -6.41 24.11
C LEU A 298 29.82 -6.43 25.60
N ASP A 299 29.45 -7.59 26.16
CA ASP A 299 29.16 -7.75 27.59
C ASP A 299 30.43 -8.00 28.40
N ASP A 300 31.44 -8.63 27.78
CA ASP A 300 32.73 -8.88 28.40
C ASP A 300 33.48 -7.56 28.64
N SER A 301 33.77 -7.29 29.92
CA SER A 301 34.36 -6.02 30.40
C SER A 301 35.76 -5.73 29.84
N SER A 302 36.37 -6.70 29.17
CA SER A 302 37.71 -6.67 28.58
C SER A 302 37.73 -6.19 27.12
N SER A 303 36.60 -6.25 26.40
CA SER A 303 36.53 -5.91 24.97
C SER A 303 35.69 -4.65 24.75
N SER A 304 36.30 -3.47 24.90
CA SER A 304 35.58 -2.20 24.94
C SER A 304 35.17 -1.64 23.57
N SER A 305 35.74 -2.14 22.46
CA SER A 305 35.45 -1.64 21.11
C SER A 305 35.34 -2.77 20.09
N LEU A 306 34.29 -2.73 19.28
CA LEU A 306 34.13 -3.62 18.14
C LEU A 306 34.92 -3.09 16.93
N SER A 307 35.40 -4.01 16.09
CA SER A 307 35.93 -3.62 14.79
C SER A 307 34.85 -2.97 13.93
N ARG A 308 35.26 -2.18 12.92
CA ARG A 308 34.31 -1.55 12.00
C ARG A 308 33.43 -2.58 11.28
N THR A 309 34.01 -3.73 10.95
CA THR A 309 33.33 -4.84 10.25
C THR A 309 32.24 -5.48 11.12
N GLU A 310 32.49 -5.62 12.43
CA GLU A 310 31.51 -6.15 13.38
C GLU A 310 30.38 -5.15 13.61
N CYS A 311 30.68 -3.86 13.77
CA CYS A 311 29.66 -2.82 13.86
C CYS A 311 28.74 -2.79 12.63
N ILE A 312 29.32 -2.91 11.42
CA ILE A 312 28.55 -2.97 10.16
C ILE A 312 27.72 -4.26 10.09
N PHE A 313 28.25 -5.40 10.53
CA PHE A 313 27.51 -6.64 10.55
C PHE A 313 26.29 -6.58 11.47
N VAL A 314 26.46 -6.06 12.70
CA VAL A 314 25.34 -5.84 13.63
C VAL A 314 24.29 -4.93 13.00
N LEU A 315 24.71 -3.80 12.42
CA LEU A 315 23.82 -2.89 11.70
C LEU A 315 23.01 -3.65 10.63
N TYR A 316 23.67 -4.31 9.70
CA TYR A 316 23.01 -5.01 8.59
C TYR A 316 22.06 -6.11 9.07
N TYR A 317 22.44 -6.83 10.13
CA TYR A 317 21.59 -7.88 10.70
C TYR A 317 20.31 -7.31 11.34
N LEU A 318 20.41 -6.20 12.08
CA LEU A 318 19.24 -5.55 12.65
C LEU A 318 18.33 -4.95 11.57
N GLU A 319 18.90 -4.38 10.51
CA GLU A 319 18.12 -3.95 9.34
C GLU A 319 17.36 -5.13 8.71
N ALA A 320 18.00 -6.30 8.61
CA ALA A 320 17.39 -7.51 8.09
C ALA A 320 16.24 -8.03 8.98
N ILE A 321 16.33 -7.90 10.31
CA ILE A 321 15.21 -8.21 11.22
C ILE A 321 14.00 -7.34 10.87
N VAL A 322 14.18 -6.02 10.77
CA VAL A 322 13.08 -5.10 10.44
C VAL A 322 12.48 -5.42 9.07
N ILE A 323 13.32 -5.64 8.05
CA ILE A 323 12.88 -5.82 6.67
C ILE A 323 12.27 -7.20 6.41
N LEU A 324 12.91 -8.26 6.89
CA LEU A 324 12.53 -9.64 6.56
C LEU A 324 11.58 -10.22 7.59
N ARG A 325 11.97 -10.25 8.87
CA ARG A 325 11.14 -10.86 9.92
C ARG A 325 9.89 -10.05 10.20
N HIS A 326 10.04 -8.73 10.33
CA HIS A 326 8.90 -7.82 10.55
C HIS A 326 8.23 -7.34 9.26
N CYS A 327 8.65 -7.86 8.10
CA CYS A 327 8.05 -7.57 6.80
C CYS A 327 7.96 -6.06 6.47
N GLN A 328 8.82 -5.24 7.06
CA GLN A 328 8.77 -3.79 6.88
C GLN A 328 9.47 -3.36 5.59
N ARG A 329 9.18 -2.12 5.17
CA ARG A 329 9.84 -1.53 4.01
C ARG A 329 11.23 -1.03 4.44
N PRO A 330 12.23 -1.06 3.54
CA PRO A 330 13.55 -0.49 3.83
C PRO A 330 13.50 0.99 4.23
N CYS A 331 12.48 1.73 3.79
CA CYS A 331 12.30 3.12 4.22
C CYS A 331 11.93 3.28 5.70
N VAL A 332 11.37 2.25 6.35
CA VAL A 332 11.11 2.27 7.81
C VAL A 332 12.43 2.31 8.57
N VAL A 333 13.42 1.50 8.16
CA VAL A 333 14.79 1.55 8.69
C VAL A 333 15.42 2.93 8.47
N GLN A 334 15.22 3.52 7.28
CA GLN A 334 15.80 4.81 6.92
C GLN A 334 15.18 6.00 7.67
N SER A 335 13.94 5.87 8.16
CA SER A 335 13.23 6.97 8.81
C SER A 335 13.04 6.82 10.31
N MET A 336 13.27 5.63 10.88
CA MET A 336 13.16 5.39 12.31
C MET A 336 14.07 6.32 13.12
N LYS A 337 13.47 6.99 14.11
CA LYS A 337 14.16 7.97 14.96
C LYS A 337 14.57 7.42 16.32
N VAL A 338 15.53 8.09 16.95
CA VAL A 338 15.95 7.80 18.34
C VAL A 338 14.83 8.17 19.30
N SER A 339 14.16 9.29 19.09
CA SER A 339 12.96 9.65 19.88
C SER A 339 11.90 8.55 19.86
N GLU A 340 11.62 7.95 18.69
CA GLU A 340 10.67 6.85 18.54
C GLU A 340 11.13 5.56 19.24
N TRP A 341 12.44 5.29 19.26
CA TRP A 341 13.01 4.17 20.01
C TRP A 341 12.88 4.35 21.53
N LEU A 342 13.09 5.57 22.02
CA LEU A 342 12.97 5.90 23.45
C LEU A 342 11.51 5.94 23.91
N GLU A 343 10.59 6.30 23.02
CA GLU A 343 9.13 6.32 23.26
C GLU A 343 8.44 4.96 23.00
N ARG A 344 9.21 3.89 22.79
CA ARG A 344 8.64 2.56 22.51
C ARG A 344 7.74 2.09 23.67
N LYS A 345 6.69 1.34 23.33
CA LYS A 345 5.73 0.83 24.31
C LYS A 345 5.97 -0.64 24.58
N HIS A 346 5.96 -1.03 25.85
CA HIS A 346 6.00 -2.42 26.26
C HIS A 346 4.56 -2.95 26.41
N ALA A 347 4.28 -4.07 25.77
CA ALA A 347 3.01 -4.78 25.87
C ALA A 347 3.31 -6.27 26.12
N ASP A 348 2.95 -6.75 27.31
CA ASP A 348 3.23 -8.11 27.77
C ASP A 348 4.73 -8.47 27.67
N ASP A 349 5.09 -9.33 26.72
CA ASP A 349 6.45 -9.81 26.45
C ASP A 349 7.13 -9.13 25.24
N ASP A 350 6.44 -8.20 24.58
CA ASP A 350 6.91 -7.55 23.35
C ASP A 350 7.07 -6.03 23.49
N SER A 351 7.91 -5.47 22.64
CA SER A 351 8.23 -4.04 22.58
C SER A 351 7.85 -3.44 21.23
N ILE A 352 7.02 -2.40 21.25
CA ILE A 352 6.43 -1.80 20.06
C ILE A 352 7.04 -0.43 19.80
N VAL A 353 7.73 -0.32 18.67
CA VAL A 353 8.26 0.94 18.15
C VAL A 353 7.31 1.49 17.09
N PHE A 354 6.86 2.74 17.25
CA PHE A 354 6.00 3.43 16.28
C PHE A 354 6.83 4.41 15.44
N VAL A 355 6.94 4.12 14.14
CA VAL A 355 7.61 4.98 13.16
C VAL A 355 6.58 5.91 12.52
N LYS A 356 6.66 7.20 12.88
CA LYS A 356 5.70 8.25 12.51
C LYS A 356 6.04 8.85 11.14
N ASP A 357 7.33 9.01 10.84
CA ASP A 357 7.78 9.62 9.59
C ASP A 357 7.89 8.59 8.46
N HIS A 358 6.89 8.60 7.57
CA HIS A 358 6.90 7.80 6.35
C HIS A 358 6.32 8.58 5.16
N LYS A 359 6.79 8.27 3.94
CA LYS A 359 6.36 8.93 2.67
C LYS A 359 4.89 8.74 2.31
N THR A 360 4.23 7.80 2.97
CA THR A 360 2.78 7.61 2.97
C THR A 360 2.37 7.87 4.41
N ALA A 361 1.40 8.74 4.65
CA ALA A 361 0.98 9.26 5.96
C ALA A 361 0.44 8.22 6.98
N ALA A 362 0.82 6.94 6.84
CA ALA A 362 0.51 5.84 7.71
C ALA A 362 1.65 5.62 8.72
N HIS A 363 1.29 5.45 9.99
CA HIS A 363 2.21 5.01 11.04
C HIS A 363 2.55 3.53 10.84
N PHE A 364 3.83 3.17 11.00
CA PHE A 364 4.28 1.77 10.97
C PHE A 364 4.70 1.33 12.36
N SER A 365 4.29 0.13 12.77
CA SER A 365 4.73 -0.49 14.03
C SER A 365 5.74 -1.60 13.76
N ILE A 366 6.79 -1.65 14.58
CA ILE A 366 7.72 -2.78 14.68
C ILE A 366 7.49 -3.38 16.05
N VAL A 367 7.13 -4.66 16.12
CA VAL A 367 6.88 -5.36 17.38
C VAL A 367 8.02 -6.34 17.59
N LEU A 368 8.87 -6.07 18.56
CA LEU A 368 10.10 -6.80 18.85
C LEU A 368 9.89 -7.74 20.03
N SER A 369 10.36 -8.97 19.92
CA SER A 369 10.47 -9.86 21.08
C SER A 369 11.51 -9.34 22.08
N LYS A 370 11.48 -9.78 23.35
CA LYS A 370 12.53 -9.43 24.36
C LYS A 370 13.95 -9.64 23.85
N LYS A 371 14.17 -10.74 23.11
CA LYS A 371 15.49 -11.08 22.54
C LYS A 371 15.92 -10.06 21.49
N GLU A 372 15.00 -9.65 20.62
CA GLU A 372 15.26 -8.65 19.59
C GLU A 372 15.44 -7.26 20.20
N GLU A 373 14.59 -6.88 21.15
CA GLU A 373 14.75 -5.61 21.87
C GLU A 373 16.13 -5.52 22.53
N ALA A 374 16.59 -6.59 23.20
CA ALA A 374 17.92 -6.62 23.81
C ALA A 374 19.04 -6.38 22.79
N TRP A 375 18.93 -6.92 21.58
CA TRP A 375 19.90 -6.66 20.51
C TRP A 375 19.85 -5.22 19.99
N PHE A 376 18.66 -4.64 19.84
CA PHE A 376 18.48 -3.25 19.44
C PHE A 376 19.00 -2.29 20.52
N GLU A 377 18.76 -2.60 21.80
CA GLU A 377 19.25 -1.84 22.95
C GLU A 377 20.78 -1.87 23.02
N LYS A 378 21.40 -3.04 22.82
CA LYS A 378 22.86 -3.18 22.70
C LYS A 378 23.41 -2.37 21.52
N TYR A 379 22.76 -2.42 20.36
CA TYR A 379 23.14 -1.59 19.23
C TYR A 379 23.09 -0.11 19.60
N TYR A 380 21.99 0.36 20.18
CA TYR A 380 21.80 1.76 20.54
C TYR A 380 22.85 2.26 21.55
N ASN A 381 23.14 1.46 22.58
CA ASN A 381 24.02 1.87 23.68
C ASN A 381 25.51 1.65 23.41
N LYS A 382 25.88 0.64 22.61
CA LYS A 382 27.29 0.22 22.46
C LYS A 382 27.80 0.36 21.03
N VAL A 383 27.02 -0.01 20.02
CA VAL A 383 27.48 -0.04 18.62
C VAL A 383 27.28 1.31 17.92
N ARG A 384 26.10 1.89 18.03
CA ARG A 384 25.73 3.18 17.44
C ARG A 384 26.69 4.31 17.84
N PRO A 385 27.14 4.46 19.11
CA PRO A 385 28.12 5.47 19.47
C PRO A 385 29.47 5.29 18.75
N GLN A 386 29.93 4.06 18.54
CA GLN A 386 31.14 3.74 17.77
C GLN A 386 30.95 4.06 16.27
N LEU A 387 29.73 3.95 15.75
CA LEU A 387 29.40 4.33 14.38
C LEU A 387 29.38 5.85 14.16
N LEU A 388 28.97 6.62 15.18
CA LEU A 388 28.89 8.07 15.16
C LEU A 388 30.25 8.77 15.23
N ALA A 389 31.25 8.19 15.92
CA ALA A 389 32.65 8.65 15.93
C ALA A 389 32.85 10.18 16.09
N GLY A 390 32.00 10.87 16.86
CA GLY A 390 32.07 12.32 17.10
C GLY A 390 31.32 13.21 16.08
N GLU A 391 30.63 12.64 15.08
CA GLU A 391 29.74 13.41 14.20
C GLU A 391 28.50 13.96 14.95
N ARG A 392 27.85 14.98 14.38
CA ARG A 392 26.64 15.60 14.95
C ARG A 392 25.61 14.52 15.29
N LYS A 393 25.01 14.60 16.48
CA LYS A 393 23.91 13.72 16.89
C LYS A 393 22.75 13.91 15.92
N HIS A 394 22.60 12.97 14.99
CA HIS A 394 21.42 12.85 14.17
C HIS A 394 20.33 12.08 14.96
N ASP A 395 19.08 12.49 14.80
CA ASP A 395 17.93 11.83 15.43
C ASP A 395 17.56 10.49 14.76
N PHE A 396 18.35 9.99 13.80
CA PHE A 396 18.09 8.69 13.17
C PHE A 396 18.61 7.54 14.04
N PHE A 397 17.79 6.51 14.23
CA PHE A 397 18.16 5.34 15.02
C PHE A 397 19.30 4.58 14.35
N PHE A 398 19.12 4.21 13.08
CA PHE A 398 20.15 3.56 12.29
C PHE A 398 21.10 4.58 11.66
N VAL A 399 22.41 4.35 11.83
CA VAL A 399 23.47 5.19 11.28
C VAL A 399 24.49 4.35 10.52
N SER A 400 24.99 4.92 9.43
CA SER A 400 25.95 4.27 8.54
C SER A 400 27.34 4.14 9.17
N SER A 401 28.22 3.41 8.48
CA SER A 401 29.65 3.37 8.78
C SER A 401 30.38 4.71 8.61
N ARG A 402 29.68 5.82 8.36
CA ARG A 402 30.23 7.17 8.34
C ARG A 402 29.43 8.11 9.25
N GLY A 403 28.70 7.63 10.24
CA GLY A 403 27.88 8.46 11.15
C GLY A 403 26.61 9.07 10.53
N LYS A 404 26.45 9.00 9.21
CA LYS A 404 25.31 9.58 8.47
C LYS A 404 24.06 8.69 8.49
N PRO A 405 22.87 9.25 8.26
CA PRO A 405 21.63 8.48 8.11
C PRO A 405 21.73 7.43 6.99
N ILE A 406 21.11 6.27 7.20
CA ILE A 406 21.07 5.20 6.20
C ILE A 406 20.24 5.66 4.99
N ASN A 407 20.80 5.49 3.78
CA ASN A 407 20.12 5.82 2.54
C ASN A 407 19.78 4.59 1.67
N ASN A 408 20.42 3.44 1.92
CA ASN A 408 20.25 2.22 1.10
C ASN A 408 20.23 0.92 1.92
N ALA A 409 19.30 0.82 2.87
CA ALA A 409 19.07 -0.42 3.64
C ALA A 409 18.77 -1.67 2.76
N ALA A 410 18.24 -1.48 1.54
CA ALA A 410 18.02 -2.60 0.63
C ALA A 410 19.35 -3.17 0.08
N GLY A 411 20.31 -2.30 -0.24
CA GLY A 411 21.66 -2.70 -0.64
C GLY A 411 22.44 -3.32 0.50
N ASP A 412 22.25 -2.84 1.72
CA ASP A 412 22.89 -3.38 2.92
C ASP A 412 22.40 -4.80 3.24
N LEU A 413 21.09 -5.05 3.10
CA LEU A 413 20.51 -6.39 3.13
C LEU A 413 21.12 -7.34 2.09
N ILE A 414 21.32 -6.87 0.85
CA ILE A 414 21.94 -7.69 -0.22
C ILE A 414 23.38 -8.08 0.17
N LYS A 415 24.16 -7.15 0.72
CA LYS A 415 25.53 -7.44 1.18
C LYS A 415 25.53 -8.47 2.30
N LEU A 416 24.57 -8.41 3.24
CA LEU A 416 24.43 -9.42 4.28
C LEU A 416 24.10 -10.79 3.70
N GLN A 417 23.16 -10.86 2.76
CA GLN A 417 22.78 -12.11 2.08
C GLN A 417 23.97 -12.73 1.32
N GLN A 418 24.79 -11.89 0.66
CA GLN A 418 26.03 -12.33 0.01
C GLN A 418 27.05 -12.85 1.02
N LYS A 419 27.27 -12.13 2.13
CA LYS A 419 28.19 -12.56 3.19
C LYS A 419 27.78 -13.90 3.80
N CYS A 420 26.47 -14.10 4.01
CA CYS A 420 25.93 -15.35 4.51
C CYS A 420 25.81 -16.42 3.42
N ASN A 421 26.14 -16.16 2.16
CA ASN A 421 25.96 -17.11 1.04
C ASN A 421 24.55 -17.73 1.01
N VAL A 422 23.53 -16.88 1.03
CA VAL A 422 22.10 -17.25 0.94
C VAL A 422 21.43 -16.57 -0.25
N PRO A 423 20.28 -17.09 -0.74
CA PRO A 423 19.56 -16.47 -1.84
C PRO A 423 19.21 -15.00 -1.55
N GLN A 424 19.30 -14.16 -2.58
CA GLN A 424 18.94 -12.76 -2.46
C GLN A 424 17.42 -12.60 -2.46
N VAL A 425 16.88 -12.11 -1.35
CA VAL A 425 15.44 -11.90 -1.19
C VAL A 425 15.19 -10.44 -0.83
N SER A 426 14.31 -9.79 -1.59
CA SER A 426 13.94 -8.39 -1.35
C SER A 426 12.75 -8.27 -0.38
N SER A 427 12.61 -7.10 0.24
CA SER A 427 11.47 -6.79 1.13
C SER A 427 10.10 -7.01 0.48
N GLN A 428 10.00 -6.82 -0.84
CA GLN A 428 8.76 -7.00 -1.59
C GLN A 428 8.41 -8.48 -1.78
N VAL A 429 9.44 -9.32 -1.95
CA VAL A 429 9.28 -10.78 -2.06
C VAL A 429 8.85 -11.33 -0.72
N VAL A 430 9.54 -10.99 0.37
CA VAL A 430 9.19 -11.47 1.72
C VAL A 430 7.76 -11.10 2.10
N ARG A 431 7.37 -9.82 1.99
CA ARG A 431 6.00 -9.37 2.26
C ARG A 431 4.96 -10.17 1.49
N ARG A 432 5.25 -10.46 0.21
CA ARG A 432 4.34 -11.23 -0.65
C ARG A 432 4.26 -12.69 -0.20
N VAL A 433 5.39 -13.34 0.05
CA VAL A 433 5.47 -14.74 0.47
C VAL A 433 4.72 -14.93 1.79
N PHE A 434 4.96 -14.07 2.78
CA PHE A 434 4.27 -14.12 4.07
C PHE A 434 2.78 -13.77 3.97
N GLN A 435 2.41 -12.79 3.14
CA GLN A 435 0.99 -12.49 2.87
C GLN A 435 0.27 -13.68 2.22
N THR A 436 0.90 -14.33 1.23
CA THR A 436 0.35 -15.53 0.57
C THR A 436 0.24 -16.70 1.55
N ALA A 437 1.25 -16.92 2.39
CA ALA A 437 1.22 -17.95 3.42
C ALA A 437 0.07 -17.71 4.41
N ALA A 438 -0.07 -16.48 4.93
CA ALA A 438 -1.16 -16.10 5.82
C ALA A 438 -2.55 -16.31 5.18
N ASN A 439 -2.70 -15.95 3.90
CA ASN A 439 -3.95 -16.17 3.18
C ASN A 439 -4.27 -17.67 3.02
N ARG A 440 -3.28 -18.53 2.78
CA ARG A 440 -3.48 -19.99 2.75
C ARG A 440 -3.97 -20.51 4.11
N PHE A 441 -3.37 -20.06 5.22
CA PHE A 441 -3.82 -20.44 6.56
C PHE A 441 -5.25 -19.95 6.86
N SER A 442 -5.62 -18.75 6.42
CA SER A 442 -7.00 -18.24 6.58
C SER A 442 -8.05 -19.04 5.78
N HIS A 443 -7.67 -19.63 4.64
CA HIS A 443 -8.53 -20.52 3.87
C HIS A 443 -8.66 -21.91 4.49
N PHE A 444 -7.58 -22.45 5.06
CA PHE A 444 -7.60 -23.72 5.80
C PHE A 444 -8.30 -23.59 7.17
N GLY A 445 -8.27 -22.42 7.81
CA GLY A 445 -9.03 -22.13 9.03
C GLY A 445 -10.55 -22.16 8.85
N LYS A 446 -11.06 -22.16 7.60
CA LYS A 446 -12.47 -22.44 7.30
C LYS A 446 -12.80 -23.93 7.24
N LEU A 447 -11.80 -24.82 7.34
CA LEU A 447 -11.98 -26.28 7.22
C LEU A 447 -11.66 -27.08 8.50
N GLN A 448 -11.24 -26.45 9.59
CA GLN A 448 -11.10 -27.15 10.88
C GLN A 448 -11.59 -26.31 12.05
N HIS A 449 -12.73 -26.74 12.62
CA HIS A 449 -13.05 -26.51 14.02
C HIS A 449 -11.91 -27.07 14.87
N THR A 450 -11.10 -26.21 15.48
CA THR A 450 -10.45 -26.39 16.80
C THR A 450 -9.47 -25.26 17.04
N CYS A 451 -9.91 -24.21 17.72
CA CYS A 451 -9.06 -23.38 18.58
C CYS A 451 -9.93 -22.69 19.62
N ARG A 452 -10.35 -23.47 20.62
CA ARG A 452 -10.55 -22.95 21.98
C ARG A 452 -9.15 -22.78 22.55
N LEU A 453 -8.69 -21.54 22.77
CA LEU A 453 -7.69 -21.09 23.75
C LEU A 453 -7.22 -19.68 23.38
N PHE A 454 -7.91 -18.65 23.91
CA PHE A 454 -7.36 -17.60 24.78
C PHE A 454 -8.25 -16.34 24.77
N PRO A 455 -8.61 -15.81 25.97
CA PRO A 455 -9.35 -14.57 26.14
C PRO A 455 -8.42 -13.37 26.37
N ARG A 456 -8.94 -12.17 26.08
CA ARG A 456 -8.49 -10.83 26.52
C ARG A 456 -7.14 -10.32 25.98
N LEU A 457 -7.20 -9.20 25.26
CA LEU A 457 -6.73 -7.90 25.74
C LEU A 457 -7.26 -6.80 24.81
N ALA A 458 -8.23 -6.05 25.32
CA ALA A 458 -8.68 -4.79 24.77
C ALA A 458 -7.75 -3.70 25.29
N PHE A 459 -7.26 -2.79 24.44
CA PHE A 459 -7.04 -1.37 24.73
C PHE A 459 -6.42 -0.68 23.50
N PHE A 460 -7.21 0.14 22.78
CA PHE A 460 -6.68 1.25 21.98
C PHE A 460 -7.66 2.43 22.06
N PRO A 461 -7.18 3.66 22.30
CA PRO A 461 -8.01 4.85 22.26
C PRO A 461 -8.34 5.23 20.81
N LYS A 462 -9.53 5.83 20.66
CA LYS A 462 -10.15 6.29 19.43
C LYS A 462 -9.25 7.25 18.64
N THR A 463 -8.85 6.85 17.44
CA THR A 463 -8.73 7.72 16.26
C THR A 463 -8.88 6.85 15.01
N GLU A 464 -9.67 7.31 14.05
CA GLU A 464 -10.00 6.62 12.79
C GLU A 464 -8.73 6.17 12.03
N ILE A 465 -8.45 4.88 12.06
CA ILE A 465 -7.43 4.23 11.22
C ILE A 465 -8.08 2.98 10.61
N HIS A 466 -7.89 2.80 9.30
CA HIS A 466 -8.43 1.70 8.51
C HIS A 466 -8.22 0.33 9.18
N PHE A 467 -9.33 -0.27 9.62
CA PHE A 467 -9.41 -1.54 10.36
C PHE A 467 -8.78 -2.75 9.63
N GLN A 468 -8.59 -2.67 8.30
CA GLN A 468 -8.02 -3.73 7.47
C GLN A 468 -6.49 -3.89 7.62
N ASP A 469 -5.75 -2.81 7.88
CA ASP A 469 -4.29 -2.89 8.01
C ASP A 469 -3.84 -3.37 9.40
N ILE A 470 -4.66 -3.10 10.42
CA ILE A 470 -4.42 -3.57 11.80
C ILE A 470 -4.67 -5.08 11.89
N LEU A 471 -5.76 -5.59 11.30
CA LEU A 471 -6.06 -7.02 11.29
C LEU A 471 -5.01 -7.84 10.52
N LEU A 472 -4.45 -7.31 9.44
CA LEU A 472 -3.40 -8.01 8.67
C LEU A 472 -2.07 -8.06 9.44
N THR A 473 -1.76 -7.00 10.18
CA THR A 473 -0.54 -6.92 11.01
C THR A 473 -0.66 -7.84 12.23
N PHE A 474 -1.82 -7.87 12.88
CA PHE A 474 -2.11 -8.79 13.99
C PHE A 474 -2.13 -10.26 13.56
N ALA A 475 -2.73 -10.59 12.41
CA ALA A 475 -2.76 -11.96 11.89
C ALA A 475 -1.36 -12.46 11.47
N LEU A 476 -0.51 -11.58 10.90
CA LEU A 476 0.89 -11.92 10.61
C LEU A 476 1.70 -12.15 11.90
N HIS A 477 1.43 -11.36 12.96
CA HIS A 477 2.16 -11.47 14.22
C HIS A 477 1.87 -12.79 14.95
N ILE A 478 0.60 -13.19 14.99
CA ILE A 478 0.17 -14.48 15.57
C ILE A 478 0.80 -15.66 14.83
N LEU A 479 0.92 -15.59 13.50
CA LEU A 479 1.55 -16.63 12.70
C LEU A 479 3.07 -16.69 12.87
N ILE A 480 3.77 -15.55 12.95
CA ILE A 480 5.23 -15.53 13.17
C ILE A 480 5.59 -16.08 14.56
N HIS A 481 4.79 -15.76 15.58
CA HIS A 481 4.98 -16.29 16.93
C HIS A 481 4.70 -17.81 16.99
N HIS A 482 3.65 -18.28 16.31
CA HIS A 482 3.28 -19.71 16.27
C HIS A 482 4.26 -20.56 15.44
N PHE A 483 4.90 -20.01 14.40
CA PHE A 483 5.92 -20.74 13.64
C PHE A 483 7.25 -20.88 14.37
N ASN A 484 7.59 -19.94 15.26
CA ASN A 484 8.86 -19.96 16.00
C ASN A 484 8.81 -20.82 17.28
N HIS A 485 7.63 -21.09 17.85
CA HIS A 485 7.51 -21.81 19.13
C HIS A 485 7.02 -23.27 19.04
N THR A 486 6.39 -23.73 17.95
CA THR A 486 5.71 -25.04 17.92
C THR A 486 6.44 -26.17 17.16
N PHE A 487 7.71 -26.00 16.77
CA PHE A 487 8.51 -27.12 16.22
C PHE A 487 9.92 -27.19 16.82
N PRO A 488 10.01 -27.66 18.07
CA PRO A 488 11.05 -28.62 18.38
C PRO A 488 10.43 -29.84 19.09
N LYS A 489 10.62 -31.03 18.49
CA LYS A 489 10.32 -32.37 19.04
C LYS A 489 8.90 -32.92 18.84
N VAL A 490 8.53 -33.29 17.61
CA VAL A 490 7.80 -34.55 17.38
C VAL A 490 8.22 -35.05 16.00
N TRP A 491 9.27 -35.87 15.93
CA TRP A 491 9.45 -36.87 14.87
C TRP A 491 10.50 -37.86 15.38
N LYS A 492 10.04 -38.74 16.28
CA LYS A 492 10.71 -39.99 16.62
C LYS A 492 9.62 -41.05 16.80
N ILE A 493 9.78 -42.12 16.00
CA ILE A 493 9.26 -43.48 16.21
C ILE A 493 7.77 -43.62 15.82
N ASN A 494 7.36 -44.46 14.86
CA ASN A 494 7.64 -45.89 14.69
C ASN A 494 7.76 -46.33 13.22
N ASN A 495 8.82 -47.11 12.95
CA ASN A 495 8.78 -48.22 12.01
C ASN A 495 7.84 -49.28 12.58
N CYS A 496 6.87 -49.76 11.81
CA CYS A 496 6.35 -51.11 11.98
C CYS A 496 6.10 -51.71 10.60
N VAL A 497 6.95 -52.68 10.29
CA VAL A 497 6.86 -53.66 9.21
C VAL A 497 5.66 -54.56 9.50
N CYS A 498 4.89 -54.90 8.47
CA CYS A 498 4.13 -56.15 8.45
C CYS A 498 4.55 -56.95 7.22
N THR A 499 4.99 -58.17 7.52
CA THR A 499 5.04 -59.34 6.63
C THR A 499 3.75 -59.57 5.88
#